data_AF-A0A2C5Z5V1-F1
#
_entry.id   AF-A0A2C5Z5V1-F1
#
_cell.length_a   1.000
_cell.length_b   1.000
_cell.length_c   1.000
_cell.angle_alpha   90.00
_cell.angle_beta   90.00
_cell.angle_gamma   90.00
#
_symmetry.space_group_name_H-M   'P 1'
#
loop_
_entity.id
_entity.type
_entity.pdbx_description
1 polymer ?
#
loop_
_entity_poly.entity_id
_entity_poly.type
_entity_poly.pdbx_seq_one_letter_code
_entity_poly.pdbx_strand_id
1 'polypeptide(L)'
;MDRYRPSNAPNGSPRRPLNPSSSLSAAEQRQLEQRIQKRQVKEFTGVFGGLVEHCFTSCVDDFTSKALSSRENGCISRCVSKWMATQQRLGERFQEHNAKLTQQMQNK
;
A
#
# COMPACT_ATOMS: atom_id res chain seq x y z
N MET A 1 -62.72 19.35 8.70
CA MET A 1 -62.41 18.99 7.29
C MET A 1 -60.92 18.69 7.18
N ASP A 2 -60.34 17.88 8.08
CA ASP A 2 -60.33 16.41 8.10
C ASP A 2 -59.62 15.76 6.91
N ARG A 3 -58.39 15.28 7.16
CA ARG A 3 -57.98 13.85 7.18
C ARG A 3 -56.45 13.76 7.40
N TYR A 4 -55.95 13.19 8.50
CA TYR A 4 -55.70 11.76 8.81
C TYR A 4 -54.32 11.24 8.32
N ARG A 5 -53.56 10.63 9.26
CA ARG A 5 -52.20 10.01 9.28
C ARG A 5 -52.17 8.65 8.49
N PRO A 6 -51.17 7.72 8.57
CA PRO A 6 -49.68 7.66 8.56
C PRO A 6 -49.07 6.73 7.45
N SER A 7 -47.73 6.57 7.41
CA SER A 7 -46.95 5.28 7.37
C SER A 7 -45.92 5.01 6.24
N ASN A 8 -44.70 4.65 6.70
CA ASN A 8 -43.70 3.69 6.14
C ASN A 8 -42.73 4.10 5.00
N ALA A 9 -41.47 4.33 5.38
CA ALA A 9 -40.30 3.93 4.59
C ALA A 9 -39.28 3.21 5.51
N PRO A 10 -38.92 1.94 5.24
CA PRO A 10 -37.98 1.20 6.07
C PRO A 10 -36.53 1.55 5.71
N ASN A 11 -35.77 1.87 6.75
CA ASN A 11 -34.37 1.53 6.98
C ASN A 11 -33.44 1.46 5.75
N GLY A 12 -32.82 2.59 5.44
CA GLY A 12 -31.68 2.69 4.51
C GLY A 12 -30.60 3.57 5.11
N SER A 13 -30.03 3.15 6.24
CA SER A 13 -28.88 3.85 6.84
C SER A 13 -27.73 3.89 5.82
N PRO A 14 -27.02 5.03 5.62
CA PRO A 14 -25.84 5.06 4.77
C PRO A 14 -24.83 4.05 5.30
N ARG A 15 -24.31 3.16 4.44
CA ARG A 15 -23.21 2.25 4.80
C ARG A 15 -22.03 3.13 5.24
N ARG A 16 -21.86 3.28 6.56
CA ARG A 16 -20.66 3.90 7.12
C ARG A 16 -19.46 3.09 6.63
N PRO A 17 -18.36 3.74 6.23
CA PRO A 17 -17.12 3.02 5.98
C PRO A 17 -16.79 2.21 7.25
N LEU A 18 -16.58 0.90 7.11
CA LEU A 18 -16.10 0.06 8.21
C LEU A 18 -14.74 0.61 8.63
N ASN A 19 -14.72 1.38 9.71
CA ASN A 19 -13.48 1.74 10.37
C ASN A 19 -13.03 0.49 11.16
N PRO A 20 -11.89 -0.15 10.85
CA PRO A 20 -11.42 -1.35 11.53
C PRO A 20 -11.09 -1.15 13.02
N SER A 21 -11.24 0.08 13.53
CA SER A 21 -11.08 0.42 14.95
C SER A 21 -12.37 0.43 15.76
N SER A 22 -13.51 0.00 15.20
CA SER A 22 -14.80 -0.04 15.89
C SER A 22 -14.89 -1.04 17.05
N SER A 23 -13.89 -1.92 17.24
CA SER A 23 -13.85 -2.94 18.31
C SER A 23 -12.66 -2.84 19.27
N LEU A 24 -11.89 -1.75 19.24
CA LEU A 24 -10.70 -1.58 20.08
C LEU A 24 -10.93 -0.52 21.17
N SER A 25 -10.41 -0.76 22.37
CA SER A 25 -10.36 0.26 23.43
C SER A 25 -9.39 1.39 23.05
N ALA A 26 -9.56 2.57 23.65
CA ALA A 26 -8.68 3.72 23.41
C ALA A 26 -7.20 3.45 23.75
N ALA A 27 -6.93 2.47 24.63
CA ALA A 27 -5.57 2.02 24.92
C ALA A 27 -5.02 1.13 23.80
N GLU A 28 -5.81 0.19 23.28
CA GLU A 28 -5.44 -0.68 22.17
C GLU A 28 -5.26 0.08 20.87
N GLN A 29 -6.08 1.11 20.62
CA GLN A 29 -5.98 1.95 19.45
C GLN A 29 -4.66 2.72 19.39
N ARG A 30 -4.22 3.30 20.53
CA ARG A 30 -2.90 3.94 20.64
C ARG A 30 -1.76 2.94 20.44
N GLN A 31 -1.87 1.74 21.00
CA GLN A 31 -0.87 0.69 20.77
C GLN A 31 -0.83 0.25 19.31
N LEU A 32 -1.98 0.15 18.64
CA LEU A 32 -2.08 -0.22 17.23
C LEU A 32 -1.43 0.85 16.35
N GLU A 33 -1.72 2.13 16.58
CA GLU A 33 -1.11 3.25 15.86
C GLU A 33 0.42 3.23 15.98
N GLN A 34 0.94 3.03 17.20
CA GLN A 34 2.38 2.89 17.41
C GLN A 34 2.98 1.69 16.65
N ARG A 35 2.27 0.56 16.59
CA ARG A 35 2.70 -0.61 15.82
C ARG A 35 2.67 -0.34 14.32
N ILE A 36 1.65 0.35 13.82
CA ILE A 36 1.53 0.72 12.40
C ILE A 36 2.67 1.65 12.00
N GLN A 37 2.96 2.69 12.78
CA GLN A 37 4.07 3.61 12.52
C GLN A 37 5.42 2.88 12.47
N LYS A 38 5.70 2.02 13.47
CA LYS A 38 6.93 1.21 13.49
C LYS A 38 7.01 0.27 12.27
N ARG A 39 5.89 -0.29 11.85
CA ARG A 39 5.82 -1.17 10.69
C ARG A 39 6.18 -0.42 9.40
N GLN A 40 5.65 0.79 9.19
CA GLN A 40 5.94 1.58 7.99
C GLN A 40 7.44 1.83 7.82
N VAL A 41 8.15 2.20 8.90
CA VAL A 41 9.61 2.43 8.85
C VAL A 41 10.37 1.15 8.49
N LYS A 42 9.98 0.02 9.10
CA LYS A 42 10.60 -1.28 8.81
C LYS A 42 10.37 -1.70 7.36
N GLU A 43 9.16 -1.50 6.85
CA GLU A 43 8.80 -1.81 5.48
C GLU A 43 9.58 -0.94 4.48
N PHE A 44 9.70 0.36 4.75
CA PHE A 44 10.54 1.27 3.97
C PHE A 44 12.00 0.81 3.91
N THR A 45 12.56 0.37 5.05
CA THR A 45 13.94 -0.13 5.10
C THR A 45 14.13 -1.36 4.21
N GLY A 46 13.16 -2.28 4.20
CA GLY A 46 13.19 -3.45 3.31
C GLY A 46 13.11 -3.07 1.83
N VAL A 47 12.21 -2.16 1.47
CA VAL A 47 12.07 -1.68 0.09
C VAL A 47 13.34 -0.98 -0.39
N PHE A 48 13.96 -0.16 0.46
CA PHE A 48 15.22 0.51 0.15
C PHE A 48 16.36 -0.49 -0.05
N GLY A 49 16.47 -1.51 0.80
CA GLY A 49 17.46 -2.57 0.65
C GLY A 49 17.36 -3.29 -0.70
N GLY A 50 16.16 -3.71 -1.08
CA GLY A 50 15.93 -4.37 -2.37
C GLY A 50 16.20 -3.46 -3.58
N LEU A 51 15.88 -2.16 -3.48
CA LEU A 51 16.20 -1.18 -4.51
C LEU A 51 17.71 -1.08 -4.74
N VAL A 52 18.48 -0.91 -3.66
CA VAL A 52 19.93 -0.73 -3.73
C VAL A 52 20.60 -1.96 -4.31
N GLU A 53 20.24 -3.16 -3.85
CA GLU A 53 20.77 -4.42 -4.35
C GLU A 53 20.48 -4.61 -5.85
N HIS A 54 19.24 -4.36 -6.27
CA HIS A 54 18.82 -4.52 -7.66
C HIS A 54 19.56 -3.55 -8.59
N CYS A 55 19.62 -2.27 -8.23
CA CYS A 55 20.27 -1.27 -9.08
C CYS A 55 21.79 -1.42 -9.09
N PHE A 56 22.41 -1.83 -7.98
CA PHE A 56 23.84 -2.13 -7.97
C PHE A 56 24.16 -3.29 -8.92
N THR A 57 23.47 -4.43 -8.77
CA THR A 57 23.71 -5.63 -9.60
C THR A 57 23.43 -5.40 -11.08
N SER A 58 22.49 -4.51 -11.40
CA SER A 58 22.09 -4.25 -12.79
C SER A 58 22.94 -3.18 -13.49
N CYS A 59 23.55 -2.26 -12.73
CA CYS A 59 24.17 -1.06 -13.30
C CYS A 59 25.66 -0.92 -13.01
N VAL A 60 26.20 -1.53 -11.95
CA VAL A 60 27.61 -1.43 -11.58
C VAL A 60 28.34 -2.68 -12.07
N ASP A 61 29.08 -2.53 -13.15
CA ASP A 61 29.75 -3.61 -13.88
C ASP A 61 31.26 -3.35 -14.07
N ASP A 62 31.75 -2.16 -13.70
CA ASP A 62 33.17 -1.80 -13.78
C ASP A 62 33.78 -1.65 -12.37
N PHE A 63 34.72 -2.53 -12.06
CA PHE A 63 35.41 -2.58 -10.76
C PHE A 63 36.87 -2.09 -10.84
N THR A 64 37.25 -1.35 -11.89
CA THR A 64 38.60 -0.79 -12.04
C THR A 64 38.84 0.46 -11.20
N SER A 65 37.78 1.06 -10.64
CA SER A 65 37.82 2.31 -9.89
C SER A 65 36.91 2.25 -8.65
N LYS A 66 37.23 3.06 -7.63
CA LYS A 66 36.38 3.22 -6.42
C LYS A 66 35.19 4.15 -6.64
N ALA A 67 35.20 4.92 -7.72
CA ALA A 67 34.16 5.87 -8.06
C ALA A 67 33.28 5.32 -9.19
N LEU A 68 31.99 5.62 -9.14
CA LEU A 68 31.08 5.29 -10.23
C LEU A 68 31.39 6.16 -11.45
N SER A 69 31.42 5.51 -12.61
CA SER A 69 31.53 6.19 -13.89
C SER A 69 30.25 6.98 -14.21
N SER A 70 30.34 7.92 -15.15
CA SER A 70 29.17 8.68 -15.63
C SER A 70 28.07 7.75 -16.22
N ARG A 71 28.50 6.66 -16.88
CA ARG A 71 27.59 5.64 -17.43
C ARG A 71 26.79 4.94 -16.33
N GLU A 72 27.46 4.50 -15.27
CA GLU A 72 26.84 3.80 -14.14
C GLU A 72 25.91 4.74 -13.37
N ASN A 73 26.33 5.98 -13.11
CA ASN A 73 25.46 7.00 -12.50
C ASN A 73 24.18 7.23 -13.32
N GLY A 74 24.30 7.33 -14.65
CA GLY A 74 23.16 7.44 -15.54
C GLY A 74 22.25 6.21 -15.49
N CYS A 75 22.83 5.00 -15.41
CA CYS A 75 22.08 3.76 -15.27
C CYS A 75 21.30 3.71 -13.94
N ILE A 76 21.96 4.00 -12.81
CA ILE A 76 21.37 3.96 -11.47
C ILE A 76 20.16 4.91 -11.39
N SER A 77 20.27 6.14 -11.89
CA SER A 77 19.16 7.11 -11.89
C SER A 77 17.92 6.59 -12.62
N ARG A 78 18.12 5.97 -13.80
CA ARG A 78 17.03 5.32 -14.56
C ARG A 78 16.50 4.08 -13.85
N CYS A 79 17.38 3.28 -13.26
CA CYS A 79 17.01 2.09 -12.51
C CYS A 79 16.09 2.44 -11.33
N VAL A 80 16.45 3.43 -10.52
CA VAL A 80 15.65 3.87 -9.37
C VAL A 80 14.27 4.35 -9.82
N SER A 81 14.21 5.17 -10.87
CA SER A 81 12.95 5.68 -11.41
C SER A 81 12.06 4.55 -11.91
N LYS A 82 12.64 3.59 -12.65
CA LYS A 82 11.92 2.41 -13.16
C LYS A 82 11.44 1.49 -12.03
N TRP A 83 12.28 1.25 -11.03
CA TRP A 83 11.93 0.40 -9.88
C TRP A 83 10.73 0.97 -9.13
N MET A 84 10.75 2.27 -8.80
CA MET A 84 9.64 2.91 -8.09
C MET A 84 8.34 2.86 -8.88
N ALA A 85 8.38 3.17 -10.18
CA ALA A 85 7.21 3.03 -11.05
C ALA A 85 6.71 1.58 -11.13
N THR A 86 7.61 0.61 -11.11
CA THR A 86 7.27 -0.83 -11.10
C THR A 86 6.58 -1.22 -9.80
N GLN A 87 7.11 -0.81 -8.65
CA GLN A 87 6.51 -1.08 -7.34
C GLN A 87 5.09 -0.48 -7.23
N GLN A 88 4.90 0.75 -7.70
CA GLN A 88 3.57 1.39 -7.74
C GLN A 88 2.58 0.59 -8.59
N ARG A 89 2.98 0.25 -9.82
CA ARG A 89 2.12 -0.51 -10.74
C ARG A 89 1.78 -1.90 -10.20
N LEU A 90 2.76 -2.59 -9.62
CA LEU A 90 2.54 -3.88 -8.97
C LEU A 90 1.56 -3.75 -7.80
N GLY A 91 1.66 -2.69 -7.00
CA GLY A 91 0.72 -2.39 -5.93
C GLY A 91 -0.72 -2.25 -6.43
N GLU A 92 -0.94 -1.48 -7.49
CA GLU A 92 -2.27 -1.33 -8.11
C GLU A 92 -2.84 -2.66 -8.59
N ARG A 93 -2.04 -3.45 -9.33
CA ARG A 93 -2.48 -4.75 -9.84
C ARG A 93 -2.76 -5.74 -8.72
N PHE A 94 -1.97 -5.71 -7.64
CA PHE A 94 -2.17 -6.56 -6.48
C PHE A 94 -3.50 -6.24 -5.78
N GLN A 95 -3.83 -4.96 -5.60
CA GLN A 95 -5.10 -4.53 -5.03
C GLN A 95 -6.30 -5.01 -5.88
N GLU A 96 -6.22 -4.87 -7.21
CA GLU A 96 -7.24 -5.37 -8.14
C GLU A 96 -7.45 -6.89 -8.02
N HIS A 97 -6.35 -7.65 -7.94
CA HIS A 97 -6.41 -9.11 -7.83
C HIS A 97 -6.96 -9.56 -6.46
N ASN A 98 -6.54 -8.92 -5.38
CA ASN A 98 -7.00 -9.23 -4.03
C ASN A 98 -8.51 -8.95 -3.85
N ALA A 99 -9.02 -7.89 -4.48
CA ALA A 99 -10.46 -7.59 -4.51
C ALA A 99 -11.26 -8.70 -5.24
N LYS A 100 -10.77 -9.17 -6.40
CA LYS A 100 -11.40 -10.27 -7.15
C LYS A 100 -11.42 -11.57 -6.36
N LEU A 101 -10.32 -11.94 -5.71
CA LEU A 101 -10.24 -13.12 -4.84
C LEU A 101 -11.27 -13.05 -3.70
N THR A 102 -11.38 -11.89 -3.04
CA THR A 102 -12.33 -11.68 -1.94
C THR A 102 -13.78 -11.83 -2.43
N GLN A 103 -14.11 -11.31 -3.62
CA GLN A 103 -15.44 -11.48 -4.23
C GLN A 103 -15.73 -12.94 -4.56
N GLN A 104 -14.76 -13.69 -5.08
CA GLN A 104 -14.93 -15.12 -5.37
C GLN A 104 -15.16 -15.95 -4.11
N MET A 105 -14.55 -15.59 -2.98
CA MET A 105 -14.81 -16.27 -1.70
C MET A 105 -16.19 -15.96 -1.11
N GLN A 106 -16.80 -14.84 -1.46
CA GLN A 106 -18.15 -14.48 -1.00
C GLN A 106 -19.27 -15.12 -1.84
N ASN A 107 -18.96 -15.55 -3.05
CA ASN A 107 -19.89 -16.19 -3.98
C ASN A 107 -19.85 -17.74 -3.91
N LYS A 108 -19.10 -18.31 -2.96
CA LYS A 108 -19.16 -19.71 -2.57
C LYS A 108 -19.86 -19.83 -1.22
#